data_AF-A0AAE1P9J1-F1
#
_entry.id   AF-A0AAE1P9J1-F1
#
_cell.length_a   1.000
_cell.length_b   1.000
_cell.length_c   1.000
_cell.angle_alpha   90.00
_cell.angle_beta   90.00
_cell.angle_gamma   90.00
#
_symmetry.space_group_name_H-M   'P 1'
#
loop_
_entity.id
_entity.type
_entity.pdbx_description
1 polymer ?
#
loop_
_entity_poly.entity_id
_entity_poly.type
_entity_poly.pdbx_seq_one_letter_code
_entity_poly.pdbx_strand_id
1 'polypeptide(L)'
;METCYEACKLCKETSEANFLEKHTIYSNMASRQPKLIVLFSGKRKTGKDYITDHLYDRLDKEKEIVIIKLSAPLKKEFAVQSNLDYERLLQSINYKEKYRPEMISFGEMKRKEDPGFFIRAAIKMFNAVNYPVWIVSDMRRKSDLDWFKEYYPHVLYTVRIESTEEFRKLRGYIFKKGVDDEESECSLDDYTDWDMKIHNSGSNLPVVLPDEWPHLLEDCCSTHPSNHIYPRNLGATVSAGVSILAVQKQREAEVYC
;
A
#
# COMPACT_ATOMS: atom_id res chain seq x y z
N MET A 1 -38.96 11.86 29.07
CA MET A 1 -37.64 11.56 29.64
C MET A 1 -37.22 10.10 29.41
N GLU A 2 -38.16 9.15 29.36
CA GLU A 2 -37.85 7.72 29.10
C GLU A 2 -37.24 7.44 27.71
N THR A 3 -37.59 8.22 26.68
CA THR A 3 -37.12 7.99 25.30
C THR A 3 -35.63 8.28 25.08
N CYS A 4 -35.04 9.23 25.82
CA CYS A 4 -33.60 9.53 25.73
C CYS A 4 -32.74 8.49 26.47
N TYR A 5 -33.27 7.88 27.53
CA TYR A 5 -32.55 6.88 28.31
C TYR A 5 -32.45 5.56 27.55
N GLU A 6 -33.56 5.13 26.93
CA GLU A 6 -33.62 3.97 26.03
C GLU A 6 -32.65 4.11 24.84
N ALA A 7 -32.62 5.28 24.19
CA ALA A 7 -31.71 5.56 23.08
C ALA A 7 -30.22 5.54 23.50
N CYS A 8 -29.90 6.03 24.69
CA CYS A 8 -28.54 5.99 25.24
C CYS A 8 -28.10 4.56 25.58
N LYS A 9 -29.03 3.73 26.07
CA LYS A 9 -28.79 2.32 26.38
C LYS A 9 -28.54 1.51 25.11
N LEU A 10 -29.36 1.69 24.07
CA LEU A 10 -29.14 1.09 22.75
C LEU A 10 -27.79 1.52 22.15
N CYS A 11 -27.41 2.80 22.24
CA CYS A 11 -26.10 3.27 21.74
C CYS A 11 -24.92 2.60 22.47
N LYS A 12 -25.02 2.43 23.79
CA LYS A 12 -23.98 1.76 24.59
C LYS A 12 -23.90 0.26 24.28
N GLU A 13 -25.04 -0.43 24.24
CA GLU A 13 -25.11 -1.85 23.90
C GLU A 13 -24.61 -2.12 22.46
N THR A 14 -24.94 -1.22 21.52
CA THR A 14 -24.42 -1.29 20.14
C THR A 14 -22.92 -1.00 20.08
N SER A 15 -22.39 -0.11 20.91
CA SER A 15 -20.96 0.18 20.99
C SER A 15 -20.14 -0.96 21.61
N GLU A 16 -20.68 -1.62 22.65
CA GLU A 16 -20.09 -2.78 23.30
C GLU A 16 -20.17 -4.02 22.41
N ALA A 17 -21.30 -4.24 21.71
CA ALA A 17 -21.43 -5.30 20.72
C ALA A 17 -20.47 -5.11 19.53
N ASN A 18 -20.32 -3.88 19.02
CA ASN A 18 -19.33 -3.56 17.99
C ASN A 18 -17.88 -3.71 18.48
N PHE A 19 -17.61 -3.39 19.75
CA PHE A 19 -16.29 -3.58 20.36
C PHE A 19 -15.96 -5.07 20.55
N LEU A 20 -16.92 -5.86 21.02
CA LEU A 20 -16.80 -7.31 21.21
C LEU A 20 -16.76 -8.06 19.87
N GLU A 21 -17.52 -7.64 18.86
CA GLU A 21 -17.48 -8.21 17.51
C GLU A 21 -16.17 -7.85 16.80
N LYS A 22 -15.68 -6.61 16.93
CA LYS A 22 -14.30 -6.24 16.53
C LYS A 22 -13.29 -7.16 17.21
N HIS A 23 -13.32 -7.28 18.54
CA HIS A 23 -12.38 -8.13 19.27
C HIS A 23 -12.48 -9.62 18.90
N THR A 24 -13.68 -10.14 18.58
CA THR A 24 -13.90 -11.55 18.24
C THR A 24 -13.42 -11.88 16.82
N ILE A 25 -13.51 -10.93 15.89
CA ILE A 25 -12.91 -11.05 14.56
C ILE A 25 -11.37 -11.03 14.67
N TYR A 26 -10.82 -10.14 15.50
CA TYR A 26 -9.37 -10.03 15.69
C TYR A 26 -8.77 -11.17 16.54
N SER A 27 -9.50 -11.73 17.50
CA SER A 27 -9.03 -12.83 18.34
C SER A 27 -9.03 -14.18 17.62
N ASN A 28 -9.91 -14.39 16.65
CA ASN A 28 -9.89 -15.59 15.78
C ASN A 28 -8.84 -15.52 14.65
N MET A 29 -8.22 -14.36 14.39
CA MET A 29 -7.08 -14.22 13.47
C MET A 29 -5.71 -14.48 14.14
N ALA A 30 -5.70 -14.85 15.42
CA ALA A 30 -4.51 -14.87 16.27
C ALA A 30 -3.45 -15.96 15.93
N SER A 31 -3.63 -16.82 14.93
CA SER A 31 -2.62 -17.86 14.65
C SER A 31 -1.54 -17.46 13.65
N ARG A 32 -1.70 -16.38 12.86
CA ARG A 32 -0.69 -15.89 11.89
C ARG A 32 -0.75 -14.37 11.67
N GLN A 33 -0.28 -13.62 12.65
CA GLN A 33 0.00 -12.19 12.47
C GLN A 33 1.24 -12.02 11.57
N PRO A 34 1.28 -10.99 10.69
CA PRO A 34 2.48 -10.71 9.92
C PRO A 34 3.62 -10.32 10.88
N LYS A 35 4.84 -10.73 10.53
CA LYS A 35 6.08 -10.31 11.19
C LYS A 35 6.53 -8.93 10.70
N LEU A 36 6.20 -8.58 9.46
CA LEU A 36 6.51 -7.29 8.85
C LEU A 36 5.44 -6.86 7.84
N ILE A 37 5.07 -5.59 7.88
CA ILE A 37 4.24 -4.93 6.89
C ILE A 37 4.99 -3.69 6.40
N VAL A 38 5.33 -3.69 5.11
CA VAL A 38 5.98 -2.57 4.45
C VAL A 38 4.94 -1.74 3.71
N LEU A 39 4.76 -0.49 4.13
CA LEU A 39 3.78 0.45 3.56
C LEU A 39 4.47 1.39 2.57
N PHE A 40 4.23 1.18 1.28
CA PHE A 40 4.79 2.04 0.23
C PHE A 40 3.82 3.15 -0.17
N SER A 41 4.35 4.37 -0.21
CA SER A 41 3.70 5.54 -0.78
C SER A 41 4.60 6.23 -1.79
N GLY A 42 4.00 6.88 -2.78
CA GLY A 42 4.74 7.67 -3.76
C GLY A 42 3.82 8.15 -4.87
N LYS A 43 4.07 9.37 -5.35
CA LYS A 43 3.30 9.98 -6.44
C LYS A 43 3.48 9.23 -7.76
N ARG A 44 2.59 9.46 -8.72
CA ARG A 44 2.70 8.91 -10.07
C ARG A 44 4.09 9.19 -10.68
N LYS A 45 4.66 8.17 -11.34
CA LYS A 45 5.97 8.22 -12.03
C LYS A 45 7.20 8.43 -11.13
N THR A 46 7.09 8.22 -9.81
CA THR A 46 8.28 8.18 -8.93
C THR A 46 9.04 6.85 -8.99
N GLY A 47 8.51 5.83 -9.66
CA GLY A 47 9.13 4.51 -9.79
C GLY A 47 8.77 3.54 -8.66
N LYS A 48 7.79 3.87 -7.83
CA LYS A 48 7.27 3.03 -6.74
C LYS A 48 6.94 1.60 -7.18
N ASP A 49 6.16 1.43 -8.26
CA ASP A 49 5.76 0.09 -8.73
C ASP A 49 6.98 -0.76 -9.13
N TYR A 50 7.97 -0.15 -9.80
CA TYR A 50 9.24 -0.80 -10.13
C TYR A 50 10.01 -1.26 -8.88
N ILE A 51 10.06 -0.41 -7.84
CA ILE A 51 10.72 -0.72 -6.57
C ILE A 51 10.04 -1.89 -5.87
N THR A 52 8.70 -1.87 -5.77
CA THR A 52 7.94 -2.92 -5.08
C THR A 52 8.01 -4.25 -5.82
N ASP A 53 7.96 -4.23 -7.16
CA ASP A 53 8.07 -5.45 -7.97
C ASP A 53 9.49 -6.04 -7.87
N HIS A 54 10.52 -5.20 -7.99
CA HIS A 54 11.91 -5.64 -7.85
C HIS A 54 12.23 -6.16 -6.44
N LEU A 55 11.64 -5.56 -5.41
CA LEU A 55 11.72 -6.04 -4.03
C LEU A 55 11.11 -7.43 -3.91
N TYR A 56 9.91 -7.61 -4.46
CA TYR A 56 9.23 -8.90 -4.48
C TYR A 56 10.06 -9.96 -5.20
N ASP A 57 10.53 -9.68 -6.42
CA ASP A 57 11.34 -10.61 -7.22
C ASP A 57 12.63 -11.03 -6.50
N ARG A 58 13.25 -10.11 -5.74
CA ARG A 58 14.48 -10.41 -4.99
C ARG A 58 14.24 -11.34 -3.81
N LEU A 59 13.10 -11.21 -3.15
CA LEU A 59 12.82 -11.86 -1.87
C LEU A 59 11.89 -13.07 -1.99
N ASP A 60 11.11 -13.19 -3.06
CA ASP A 60 10.18 -14.30 -3.32
C ASP A 60 10.91 -15.57 -3.78
N LYS A 61 12.03 -15.90 -3.12
CA LYS A 61 12.70 -17.19 -3.31
C LYS A 61 12.02 -18.31 -2.52
N GLU A 62 11.33 -17.97 -1.43
CA GLU A 62 10.73 -18.92 -0.49
C GLU A 62 9.20 -18.75 -0.30
N LYS A 63 8.53 -17.89 -1.08
CA LYS A 63 7.05 -17.69 -1.02
C LYS A 63 6.51 -17.17 0.31
N GLU A 64 7.30 -16.38 1.02
CA GLU A 64 6.92 -15.83 2.33
C GLU A 64 6.40 -14.38 2.27
N ILE A 65 6.24 -13.85 1.05
CA ILE A 65 5.87 -12.46 0.82
C ILE A 65 4.62 -12.37 -0.04
N VAL A 66 3.77 -11.38 0.25
CA VAL A 66 2.61 -11.03 -0.57
C VAL A 66 2.59 -9.54 -0.90
N ILE A 67 2.38 -9.21 -2.18
CA ILE A 67 2.05 -7.84 -2.58
C ILE A 67 0.54 -7.62 -2.43
N ILE A 68 0.17 -6.67 -1.59
CA ILE A 68 -1.19 -6.22 -1.38
C ILE A 68 -1.41 -4.92 -2.18
N LYS A 69 -2.51 -4.88 -2.94
CA LYS A 69 -2.99 -3.68 -3.66
C LYS A 69 -4.34 -3.26 -3.11
N LEU A 70 -4.40 -2.15 -2.37
CA LEU A 70 -5.64 -1.56 -1.84
C LEU A 70 -6.58 -1.11 -2.95
N SER A 71 -6.06 -0.77 -4.13
CA SER A 71 -6.89 -0.44 -5.29
C SER A 71 -7.59 -1.65 -5.92
N ALA A 72 -7.15 -2.88 -5.65
CA ALA A 72 -7.75 -4.09 -6.23
C ALA A 72 -9.19 -4.34 -5.72
N PRO A 73 -9.47 -4.37 -4.40
CA PRO A 73 -10.85 -4.46 -3.92
C PRO A 73 -11.67 -3.24 -4.29
N LEU A 74 -11.09 -2.03 -4.35
CA LEU A 74 -11.79 -0.85 -4.84
C LEU A 74 -12.36 -1.05 -6.24
N LYS A 75 -11.52 -1.51 -7.19
CA LYS A 75 -11.97 -1.76 -8.58
C LYS A 75 -13.06 -2.82 -8.63
N LYS A 76 -12.93 -3.88 -7.82
CA LYS A 76 -13.89 -4.99 -7.79
C LYS A 76 -15.25 -4.52 -7.27
N GLU A 77 -15.26 -3.87 -6.11
CA GLU A 77 -16.49 -3.34 -5.50
C GLU A 77 -17.15 -2.29 -6.38
N PHE A 78 -16.35 -1.37 -6.95
CA PHE A 78 -16.87 -0.36 -7.86
C PHE A 78 -17.50 -0.98 -9.13
N ALA A 79 -16.84 -1.97 -9.74
CA ALA A 79 -17.38 -2.66 -10.92
C ALA A 79 -18.71 -3.35 -10.61
N VAL A 80 -18.81 -4.05 -9.47
CA VAL A 80 -20.06 -4.70 -9.05
C VAL A 80 -21.17 -3.69 -8.82
N GLN A 81 -20.91 -2.63 -8.05
CA GLN A 81 -21.91 -1.62 -7.68
C GLN A 81 -22.39 -0.80 -8.87
N SER A 82 -21.50 -0.54 -9.83
CA SER A 82 -21.81 0.24 -11.04
C SER A 82 -22.19 -0.62 -12.25
N ASN A 83 -22.35 -1.95 -12.05
CA ASN A 83 -22.66 -2.90 -13.11
C ASN A 83 -21.71 -2.79 -14.33
N LEU A 84 -20.42 -2.63 -14.05
CA LEU A 84 -19.36 -2.55 -15.06
C LEU A 84 -18.67 -3.91 -15.23
N ASP A 85 -18.08 -4.11 -16.41
CA ASP A 85 -17.23 -5.25 -16.69
C ASP A 85 -15.90 -5.11 -15.92
N TYR A 86 -15.75 -5.93 -14.88
CA TYR A 86 -14.57 -5.92 -14.02
C TYR A 86 -13.29 -6.29 -14.77
N GLU A 87 -13.33 -7.30 -15.65
CA GLU A 87 -12.15 -7.74 -16.41
C GLU A 87 -11.69 -6.64 -17.36
N ARG A 88 -12.65 -5.99 -18.04
CA ARG A 88 -12.36 -4.83 -18.88
C ARG A 88 -11.80 -3.65 -18.08
N LEU A 89 -12.27 -3.44 -16.85
CA LEU A 89 -11.75 -2.42 -15.94
C LEU A 89 -10.29 -2.67 -15.52
N LEU A 90 -9.88 -3.94 -15.44
CA LEU A 90 -8.49 -4.30 -15.15
C LEU A 90 -7.58 -4.12 -16.37
N GLN A 91 -8.05 -4.50 -17.57
CA GLN A 91 -7.21 -4.60 -18.77
C GLN A 91 -7.13 -3.30 -19.59
N SER A 92 -8.21 -2.52 -19.67
CA SER A 92 -8.26 -1.36 -20.57
C SER A 92 -7.91 -0.06 -19.84
N ILE A 93 -6.77 0.54 -20.21
CA ILE A 93 -6.33 1.84 -19.68
C ILE A 93 -7.40 2.92 -19.93
N ASN A 94 -7.92 3.01 -21.15
CA ASN A 94 -8.93 4.02 -21.51
C ASN A 94 -10.24 3.82 -20.74
N TYR A 95 -10.68 2.57 -20.59
CA TYR A 95 -11.89 2.26 -19.83
C TYR A 95 -11.70 2.62 -18.34
N LYS A 96 -10.55 2.27 -17.76
CA LYS A 96 -10.20 2.61 -16.39
C LYS A 96 -10.10 4.11 -16.15
N GLU A 97 -9.43 4.84 -17.03
CA GLU A 97 -9.27 6.29 -16.89
C GLU A 97 -10.59 7.03 -17.11
N LYS A 98 -11.51 6.50 -17.93
CA LYS A 98 -12.88 7.03 -18.08
C LYS A 98 -13.65 7.05 -16.76
N TYR A 99 -13.59 5.96 -15.98
CA TYR A 99 -14.34 5.82 -14.71
C TYR A 99 -13.52 6.18 -13.46
N ARG A 100 -12.31 6.72 -13.65
CA ARG A 100 -11.40 7.01 -12.54
C ARG A 100 -11.98 8.02 -11.54
N PRO A 101 -12.59 9.15 -11.97
CA PRO A 101 -13.17 10.11 -11.02
C PRO A 101 -14.28 9.50 -10.16
N GLU A 102 -15.20 8.75 -10.76
CA GLU A 102 -16.31 8.09 -10.07
C GLU A 102 -15.81 7.01 -9.12
N MET A 103 -14.80 6.23 -9.54
CA MET A 103 -14.18 5.22 -8.70
C MET A 103 -13.44 5.84 -7.50
N ILE A 104 -12.79 6.99 -7.67
CA ILE A 104 -12.17 7.74 -6.56
C ILE A 104 -13.25 8.20 -5.59
N SER A 105 -14.31 8.86 -6.09
CA SER A 105 -15.42 9.36 -5.27
C SER A 105 -16.10 8.23 -4.48
N PHE A 106 -16.39 7.11 -5.13
CA PHE A 106 -16.90 5.90 -4.49
C PHE A 106 -15.97 5.39 -3.39
N GLY A 107 -14.67 5.36 -3.67
CA GLY A 107 -13.65 4.97 -2.70
C GLY A 107 -13.61 5.89 -1.48
N GLU A 108 -13.66 7.22 -1.66
CA GLU A 108 -13.67 8.16 -0.53
C GLU A 108 -14.93 8.04 0.31
N MET A 109 -16.10 7.88 -0.33
CA MET A 109 -17.35 7.64 0.39
C MET A 109 -17.23 6.41 1.31
N LYS A 110 -16.70 5.29 0.79
CA LYS A 110 -16.50 4.07 1.58
C LYS A 110 -15.46 4.23 2.70
N ARG A 111 -14.35 4.92 2.45
CA ARG A 111 -13.34 5.17 3.49
C ARG A 111 -13.81 6.13 4.57
N LYS A 112 -14.70 7.06 4.24
CA LYS A 112 -15.31 7.98 5.21
C LYS A 112 -16.24 7.24 6.16
N GLU A 113 -16.98 6.25 5.66
CA GLU A 113 -17.82 5.36 6.47
C GLU A 113 -16.96 4.40 7.30
N ASP A 114 -15.94 3.80 6.69
CA ASP A 114 -15.06 2.82 7.30
C ASP A 114 -13.65 2.88 6.69
N PRO A 115 -12.68 3.51 7.38
CA PRO A 115 -11.30 3.64 6.89
C PRO A 115 -10.63 2.30 6.54
N GLY A 116 -11.01 1.22 7.24
CA GLY A 116 -10.42 -0.10 7.04
C GLY A 116 -11.08 -0.94 5.96
N PHE A 117 -12.14 -0.45 5.31
CA PHE A 117 -12.97 -1.23 4.38
C PHE A 117 -12.13 -1.91 3.28
N PHE A 118 -11.34 -1.13 2.53
CA PHE A 118 -10.50 -1.67 1.46
C PHE A 118 -9.27 -2.42 1.97
N ILE A 119 -8.78 -2.09 3.17
CA ILE A 119 -7.63 -2.78 3.77
C ILE A 119 -8.02 -4.22 4.11
N ARG A 120 -9.11 -4.41 4.84
CA ARG A 120 -9.61 -5.75 5.19
C ARG A 120 -10.01 -6.55 3.95
N ALA A 121 -10.65 -5.89 2.98
CA ALA A 121 -10.97 -6.52 1.69
C ALA A 121 -9.72 -6.95 0.92
N ALA A 122 -8.64 -6.15 0.93
CA ALA A 122 -7.38 -6.50 0.28
C ALA A 122 -6.69 -7.66 0.99
N ILE A 123 -6.57 -7.62 2.32
CA ILE A 123 -5.98 -8.71 3.13
C ILE A 123 -6.68 -10.05 2.81
N LYS A 124 -8.02 -10.04 2.73
CA LYS A 124 -8.80 -11.22 2.33
C LYS A 124 -8.56 -11.61 0.87
N MET A 125 -8.61 -10.65 -0.06
CA MET A 125 -8.45 -10.89 -1.49
C MET A 125 -7.10 -11.54 -1.85
N PHE A 126 -6.03 -11.14 -1.18
CA PHE A 126 -4.67 -11.65 -1.40
C PHE A 126 -4.30 -12.81 -0.46
N ASN A 127 -5.23 -13.28 0.38
CA ASN A 127 -4.97 -14.28 1.42
C ASN A 127 -3.74 -13.93 2.29
N ALA A 128 -3.58 -12.64 2.61
CA ALA A 128 -2.33 -12.12 3.16
C ALA A 128 -1.97 -12.74 4.52
N VAL A 129 -2.97 -13.18 5.30
CA VAL A 129 -2.78 -13.89 6.57
C VAL A 129 -1.95 -15.17 6.48
N ASN A 130 -1.73 -15.71 5.27
CA ASN A 130 -0.87 -16.87 5.06
C ASN A 130 0.61 -16.52 4.88
N TYR A 131 0.96 -15.23 4.85
CA TYR A 131 2.30 -14.75 4.58
C TYR A 131 2.83 -13.95 5.79
N PRO A 132 4.06 -14.21 6.25
CA PRO A 132 4.67 -13.45 7.34
C PRO A 132 5.03 -12.01 6.94
N VAL A 133 5.21 -11.72 5.65
CA VAL A 133 5.63 -10.39 5.18
C VAL A 133 4.65 -9.83 4.16
N TRP A 134 4.17 -8.60 4.39
CA TRP A 134 3.22 -7.92 3.51
C TRP A 134 3.86 -6.68 2.88
N ILE A 135 3.75 -6.55 1.56
CA ILE A 135 4.11 -5.33 0.83
C ILE A 135 2.83 -4.64 0.41
N VAL A 136 2.44 -3.56 1.07
CA VAL A 136 1.29 -2.73 0.66
C VAL A 136 1.79 -1.70 -0.35
N SER A 137 1.56 -1.98 -1.63
CA SER A 137 2.23 -1.28 -2.73
C SER A 137 1.60 0.05 -3.14
N ASP A 138 0.32 0.29 -2.84
CA ASP A 138 -0.44 1.43 -3.36
C ASP A 138 -1.24 2.19 -2.29
N MET A 139 -0.67 2.31 -1.09
CA MET A 139 -1.17 3.20 -0.05
C MET A 139 -1.14 4.65 -0.55
N ARG A 140 -2.29 5.32 -0.42
CA ARG A 140 -2.47 6.67 -0.96
C ARG A 140 -2.92 7.66 0.08
N ARG A 141 -3.65 7.23 1.12
CA ARG A 141 -4.30 8.13 2.07
C ARG A 141 -3.71 8.03 3.46
N LYS A 142 -3.82 9.13 4.20
CA LYS A 142 -3.49 9.18 5.62
C LYS A 142 -4.35 8.22 6.45
N SER A 143 -5.64 8.09 6.11
CA SER A 143 -6.53 7.11 6.75
C SER A 143 -6.08 5.67 6.55
N ASP A 144 -5.45 5.33 5.41
CA ASP A 144 -4.88 4.01 5.21
C ASP A 144 -3.72 3.78 6.21
N LEU A 145 -2.81 4.76 6.32
CA LEU A 145 -1.65 4.74 7.21
C LEU A 145 -2.06 4.66 8.69
N ASP A 146 -3.00 5.51 9.10
CA ASP A 146 -3.50 5.59 10.47
C ASP A 146 -4.15 4.27 10.88
N TRP A 147 -4.92 3.65 9.99
CA TRP A 147 -5.50 2.33 10.23
C TRP A 147 -4.39 1.29 10.46
N PHE A 148 -3.38 1.20 9.59
CA PHE A 148 -2.28 0.25 9.81
C PHE A 148 -1.55 0.51 11.13
N LYS A 149 -1.30 1.77 11.50
CA LYS A 149 -0.67 2.14 12.78
C LYS A 149 -1.49 1.72 13.99
N GLU A 150 -2.82 1.83 13.91
CA GLU A 150 -3.72 1.41 14.98
C GLU A 150 -3.71 -0.12 15.18
N TYR A 151 -3.77 -0.89 14.09
CA TYR A 151 -3.97 -2.35 14.15
C TYR A 151 -2.67 -3.17 14.14
N TYR A 152 -1.55 -2.63 13.63
CA TYR A 152 -0.28 -3.34 13.48
C TYR A 152 0.95 -2.55 14.00
N PRO A 153 0.87 -1.81 15.12
CA PRO A 153 1.87 -0.79 15.51
C PRO A 153 3.32 -1.29 15.65
N HIS A 154 3.53 -2.58 15.86
CA HIS A 154 4.85 -3.16 16.16
C HIS A 154 5.54 -3.83 14.96
N VAL A 155 4.85 -3.93 13.82
CA VAL A 155 5.34 -4.65 12.64
C VAL A 155 5.32 -3.80 11.38
N LEU A 156 5.19 -2.47 11.50
CA LEU A 156 5.16 -1.55 10.36
C LEU A 156 6.55 -1.03 10.00
N TYR A 157 6.77 -0.88 8.69
CA TYR A 157 7.86 -0.09 8.12
C TYR A 157 7.33 0.75 6.96
N THR A 158 7.43 2.07 7.07
CA THR A 158 6.84 3.04 6.14
C THR A 158 7.87 3.60 5.18
N VAL A 159 7.57 3.55 3.87
CA VAL A 159 8.50 3.95 2.81
C VAL A 159 7.85 4.96 1.87
N ARG A 160 8.48 6.12 1.72
CA ARG A 160 8.11 7.15 0.75
C ARG A 160 9.07 7.15 -0.43
N ILE A 161 8.52 6.95 -1.63
CA ILE A 161 9.25 7.05 -2.89
C ILE A 161 9.01 8.43 -3.50
N GLU A 162 10.09 9.18 -3.65
CA GLU A 162 10.09 10.53 -4.21
C GLU A 162 10.91 10.57 -5.50
N SER A 163 10.59 11.52 -6.35
CA SER A 163 11.34 11.80 -7.57
C SER A 163 11.13 13.27 -7.91
N THR A 164 12.17 13.94 -8.40
CA THR A 164 12.03 15.29 -8.93
C THR A 164 11.06 15.29 -10.09
N GLU A 165 10.40 16.43 -10.31
CA GLU A 165 9.47 16.60 -11.43
C GLU A 165 10.17 16.37 -12.78
N GLU A 166 11.42 16.79 -12.92
CA GLU A 166 12.26 16.54 -14.10
C GLU A 166 12.36 15.04 -14.42
N PHE A 167 12.72 14.21 -13.45
CA PHE A 167 12.83 12.77 -13.66
C PHE A 167 11.47 12.08 -13.84
N ARG A 168 10.42 12.61 -13.19
CA ARG A 168 9.05 12.16 -13.47
C ARG A 168 8.70 12.47 -14.93
N LYS A 169 9.02 13.67 -15.44
CA LYS A 169 8.78 14.08 -16.84
C LYS A 169 9.54 13.21 -17.83
N LEU A 170 10.81 12.87 -17.54
CA LEU A 170 11.58 11.90 -18.33
C LEU A 170 10.89 10.53 -18.42
N ARG A 171 10.10 10.15 -17.42
CA ARG A 171 9.27 8.92 -17.39
C ARG A 171 7.86 9.12 -17.98
N GLY A 172 7.64 10.21 -18.73
CA GLY A 172 6.37 10.56 -19.34
C GLY A 172 5.34 11.14 -18.37
N TYR A 173 5.76 11.72 -17.25
CA TYR A 173 4.86 12.50 -16.41
C TYR A 173 4.47 13.80 -17.11
N ILE A 174 3.18 13.99 -17.31
CA ILE A 174 2.58 15.26 -17.68
C ILE A 174 1.57 15.56 -16.59
N PHE A 175 1.64 16.76 -16.00
CA PHE A 175 0.69 17.19 -14.98
C PHE A 175 -0.74 17.17 -15.57
N LYS A 176 -1.66 16.52 -14.86
CA LYS A 176 -3.08 16.52 -15.17
C LYS A 176 -3.84 17.10 -13.98
N LYS A 177 -4.44 18.26 -14.19
CA LYS A 177 -5.38 18.87 -13.24
C LYS A 177 -6.57 17.94 -13.01
N GLY A 178 -7.03 17.81 -11.77
CA GLY A 178 -8.03 16.83 -11.36
C GLY A 178 -7.49 15.40 -11.25
N VAL A 179 -6.16 15.23 -11.21
CA VAL A 179 -5.54 13.91 -10.98
C VAL A 179 -4.31 14.07 -10.09
N ASP A 180 -3.36 14.91 -10.50
CA ASP A 180 -2.07 15.07 -9.83
C ASP A 180 -2.10 16.10 -8.68
N ASP A 181 -3.20 16.85 -8.57
CA ASP A 181 -3.53 17.82 -7.52
C ASP A 181 -4.65 17.34 -6.58
N GLU A 182 -5.17 16.12 -6.79
CA GLU A 182 -6.19 15.54 -5.93
C GLU A 182 -5.61 14.82 -4.70
N GLU A 183 -6.46 14.63 -3.69
CA GLU A 183 -6.15 13.92 -2.45
C GLU A 183 -5.51 12.53 -2.68
N SER A 184 -5.93 11.85 -3.76
CA SER A 184 -5.43 10.52 -4.12
C SER A 184 -3.94 10.46 -4.50
N GLU A 185 -3.31 11.61 -4.75
CA GLU A 185 -1.87 11.76 -5.01
C GLU A 185 -1.15 12.61 -3.95
N CYS A 186 -1.85 13.51 -3.24
CA CYS A 186 -1.23 14.51 -2.35
C CYS A 186 -1.45 14.29 -0.84
N SER A 187 -2.37 13.39 -0.43
CA SER A 187 -2.77 13.26 1.00
C SER A 187 -1.71 12.74 1.97
N LEU A 188 -0.52 12.44 1.49
CA LEU A 188 0.62 12.00 2.29
C LEU A 188 1.83 12.93 2.11
N ASP A 189 1.64 14.10 1.52
CA ASP A 189 2.72 15.08 1.29
C ASP A 189 3.15 15.81 2.56
N ASP A 190 2.22 16.00 3.51
CA ASP A 190 2.48 16.63 4.81
C ASP A 190 3.02 15.64 5.86
N TYR A 191 2.94 14.33 5.60
CA TYR A 191 3.44 13.31 6.51
C TYR A 191 4.97 13.21 6.43
N THR A 192 5.65 13.47 7.55
CA THR A 192 7.11 13.54 7.64
C THR A 192 7.76 12.30 8.23
N ASP A 193 7.03 11.55 9.05
CA ASP A 193 7.57 10.51 9.94
C ASP A 193 7.67 9.15 9.23
N TRP A 194 8.26 9.16 8.04
CA TRP A 194 8.57 7.95 7.30
C TRP A 194 9.79 7.26 7.90
N ASP A 195 9.74 5.94 8.05
CA ASP A 195 10.92 5.15 8.43
C ASP A 195 11.99 5.24 7.33
N MET A 196 11.57 5.39 6.07
CA MET A 196 12.45 5.56 4.92
C MET A 196 11.92 6.51 3.85
N LYS A 197 12.82 7.30 3.27
CA LYS A 197 12.59 8.06 2.04
C LYS A 197 13.58 7.63 0.96
N ILE A 198 13.07 7.21 -0.20
CA ILE A 198 13.88 6.82 -1.36
C ILE A 198 13.73 7.89 -2.42
N HIS A 199 14.85 8.55 -2.78
CA HIS A 199 14.89 9.56 -3.84
C HIS A 199 15.30 8.94 -5.17
N ASN A 200 14.34 8.72 -6.06
CA ASN A 200 14.53 8.11 -7.37
C ASN A 200 14.69 9.17 -8.49
N SER A 201 15.68 10.04 -8.35
CA SER A 201 15.95 11.18 -9.25
C SER A 201 17.31 11.10 -9.96
N GLY A 202 17.74 9.90 -10.36
CA GLY A 202 19.02 9.68 -11.04
C GLY A 202 18.90 8.80 -12.28
N SER A 203 19.87 8.92 -13.20
CA SER A 203 19.94 8.14 -14.44
C SER A 203 20.43 6.70 -14.24
N ASN A 204 21.13 6.44 -13.12
CA ASN A 204 21.78 5.16 -12.78
C ASN A 204 21.57 4.81 -11.29
N LEU A 205 20.33 4.68 -10.83
CA LEU A 205 20.07 4.19 -9.47
C LEU A 205 19.65 2.72 -9.50
N PRO A 206 20.54 1.73 -9.25
CA PRO A 206 20.03 0.52 -8.64
C PRO A 206 19.16 0.99 -7.48
N VAL A 207 17.93 0.48 -7.39
CA VAL A 207 17.14 0.66 -6.19
C VAL A 207 17.93 -0.10 -5.12
N VAL A 208 18.82 0.62 -4.44
CA VAL A 208 19.54 0.10 -3.29
C VAL A 208 18.51 0.12 -2.19
N LEU A 209 17.85 -1.02 -2.03
CA LEU A 209 17.16 -1.33 -0.79
C LEU A 209 18.20 -1.18 0.33
N PRO A 210 17.81 -0.72 1.52
CA PRO A 210 18.72 -0.66 2.66
C PRO A 210 19.45 -1.99 2.79
N ASP A 211 20.77 -1.98 3.01
CA ASP A 211 21.55 -3.21 3.17
C ASP A 211 20.99 -4.10 4.30
N GLU A 212 20.29 -3.48 5.25
CA GLU A 212 19.58 -4.08 6.38
C GLU A 212 18.23 -4.71 6.03
N TRP A 213 17.58 -4.37 4.91
CA TRP A 213 16.28 -4.94 4.53
C TRP A 213 16.33 -6.43 4.20
N PRO A 214 17.29 -6.91 3.37
CA PRO A 214 17.48 -8.35 3.17
C PRO A 214 17.63 -9.09 4.49
N HIS A 215 18.38 -8.55 5.46
CA HIS A 215 18.54 -9.15 6.79
C HIS A 215 17.26 -9.07 7.64
N LEU A 216 16.56 -7.95 7.61
CA LEU A 216 15.28 -7.75 8.30
C LEU A 216 14.20 -8.71 7.76
N LEU A 217 14.29 -9.04 6.47
CA LEU A 217 13.42 -9.98 5.78
C LEU A 217 13.88 -11.43 5.98
N GLU A 218 15.18 -11.73 5.94
CA GLU A 218 15.77 -13.04 6.25
C GLU A 218 15.51 -13.45 7.72
N ASP A 219 15.63 -12.51 8.67
CA ASP A 219 15.30 -12.73 10.07
C ASP A 219 13.79 -12.99 10.25
N CYS A 220 12.94 -12.28 9.50
CA CYS A 220 11.50 -12.54 9.45
C CYS A 220 11.16 -13.90 8.82
N CYS A 221 11.92 -14.34 7.82
CA CYS A 221 11.80 -15.66 7.18
C CYS A 221 12.33 -16.79 8.06
N SER A 222 13.31 -16.51 8.91
CA SER A 222 13.89 -17.50 9.82
C SER A 222 12.90 -17.89 10.94
N THR A 223 12.92 -19.17 11.33
CA THR A 223 11.96 -19.76 12.27
C THR A 223 12.24 -19.39 13.74
N HIS A 224 13.06 -18.38 14.03
CA HIS A 224 13.46 -18.01 15.38
C HIS A 224 13.06 -16.56 15.67
N PRO A 225 12.18 -16.29 16.65
CA PRO A 225 11.77 -14.94 16.99
C PRO A 225 12.91 -14.21 17.71
N SER A 226 13.63 -13.33 17.01
CA SER A 226 14.49 -12.34 17.65
C SER A 226 13.65 -11.13 18.08
N ASN A 227 13.68 -10.80 19.38
CA ASN A 227 13.08 -9.60 19.97
C ASN A 227 13.83 -8.33 19.54
N HIS A 228 13.85 -8.00 18.25
CA HIS A 228 14.47 -6.77 17.77
C HIS A 228 13.43 -5.65 17.64
N ILE A 229 13.60 -4.63 18.47
CA ILE A 229 13.00 -3.30 18.29
C ILE A 229 13.85 -2.60 17.22
N TYR A 230 13.31 -2.45 16.02
CA TYR A 230 14.05 -1.86 14.90
C TYR A 230 14.27 -0.35 15.10
N PRO A 231 15.51 0.15 14.99
CA PRO A 231 15.82 1.56 15.20
C PRO A 231 15.29 2.42 14.05
N ARG A 232 14.67 3.55 14.39
CA ARG A 232 13.92 4.46 13.50
C ARG A 232 14.75 5.45 12.68
N ASN A 233 16.07 5.29 12.56
CA ASN A 233 16.90 6.27 11.85
C ASN A 233 18.22 5.66 11.40
N LEU A 234 18.49 5.68 10.10
CA LEU A 234 19.82 5.78 9.50
C LEU A 234 19.68 6.26 8.04
N GLY A 235 20.08 7.51 7.79
CA GLY A 235 20.17 8.03 6.43
C GLY A 235 21.31 7.33 5.68
N ALA A 236 20.97 6.48 4.71
CA ALA A 236 21.95 5.83 3.85
C ALA A 236 22.10 6.61 2.53
N THR A 237 23.32 7.05 2.23
CA THR A 237 23.73 7.60 0.93
C THR A 237 24.97 6.84 0.48
N VAL A 238 24.91 6.00 -0.56
CA VAL A 238 26.12 5.47 -1.22
C VAL A 238 25.87 5.20 -2.71
N SER A 239 26.85 5.60 -3.53
CA SER A 239 26.92 5.46 -4.99
C SER A 239 27.73 4.22 -5.43
N ALA A 240 27.23 3.47 -6.41
CA ALA A 240 28.02 2.75 -7.43
C ALA A 240 27.09 2.23 -8.53
N GLY A 241 27.45 2.46 -9.79
CA GLY A 241 26.50 2.42 -10.92
C GLY A 241 26.42 1.13 -11.72
N VAL A 242 25.28 0.96 -12.40
CA VAL A 242 25.08 0.30 -13.71
C VAL A 242 23.87 0.99 -14.38
N SER A 243 23.88 1.09 -15.71
CA SER A 243 22.91 1.81 -16.56
C SER A 243 21.51 1.17 -16.63
N ILE A 244 20.47 1.91 -16.21
CA ILE A 244 19.05 1.49 -16.19
C ILE A 244 18.34 1.71 -17.53
N LEU A 245 18.92 2.55 -18.39
CA LEU A 245 18.34 2.92 -19.68
C LEU A 245 18.18 1.74 -20.64
N ALA A 246 18.88 0.62 -20.41
CA ALA A 246 18.82 -0.56 -21.27
C ALA A 246 17.64 -1.51 -20.94
N VAL A 247 17.20 -1.60 -19.68
CA VAL A 247 16.25 -2.67 -19.25
C VAL A 247 14.79 -2.30 -19.52
N GLN A 248 14.42 -1.02 -19.42
CA GLN A 248 13.02 -0.58 -19.60
C GLN A 248 12.58 -0.50 -21.07
N LYS A 249 13.51 -0.31 -22.03
CA LYS A 249 13.18 -0.36 -23.46
C LYS A 249 12.84 -1.76 -23.95
N GLN A 250 13.26 -2.81 -23.25
CA GLN A 250 13.04 -4.20 -23.66
C GLN A 250 11.65 -4.71 -23.25
N ARG A 251 11.08 -4.22 -22.15
CA ARG A 251 9.73 -4.63 -21.69
C ARG A 251 8.56 -3.98 -22.45
N GLU A 252 8.78 -2.88 -23.17
CA GLU A 252 7.76 -2.33 -24.10
C GLU A 252 7.63 -3.16 -25.38
N ALA A 253 8.59 -4.04 -25.70
CA ALA A 253 8.52 -4.93 -26.87
C ALA A 253 7.80 -6.27 -26.58
N GLU A 254 7.71 -6.70 -25.32
CA GLU A 254 7.11 -8.00 -24.95
C GLU A 254 5.65 -7.90 -24.48
N VAL A 255 5.08 -6.69 -24.39
CA VAL A 255 3.64 -6.47 -24.10
C VAL A 255 2.83 -6.25 -25.39
N TYR A 256 3.47 -6.36 -26.57
CA TYR A 256 2.84 -6.25 -27.89
C TYR A 256 2.92 -7.54 -28.73
N CYS A 257 3.14 -8.70 -28.11
CA CYS A 257 2.89 -10.02 -28.71
C CYS A 257 1.89 -10.81 -27.87
#